data_AF-A7A7U6-F1
#
_entry.id   AF-A7A7U6-F1
#
_cell.length_a   1.000
_cell.length_b   1.000
_cell.length_c   1.000
_cell.angle_alpha   90.00
_cell.angle_beta   90.00
_cell.angle_gamma   90.00
#
_symmetry.space_group_name_H-M   'P 1'
#
loop_
_entity.id
_entity.type
_entity.pdbx_description
1 polymer ?
#
loop_
_entity_poly.entity_id
_entity_poly.type
_entity_poly.pdbx_seq_one_letter_code
_entity_poly.pdbx_strand_id
1 'polypeptide(L)'
;MNTTANADAMTAILRQISLDWNRTISYGRSYIAIFFAYVPGFTCLMAATGSTLDSVAGAAIGGAASGFLMLNITLFSYEQMNNHHWMNGIVPINRNHQILGRFAFLIACDLVAGLEVAASIACAGTIMHEPVKVTDAIDFAAMTVLTLVLLNAIVQPFLYRFSPYRAMAAIILSIGVIVGTVIGLRKALPEFEKTVEQLAEAISRHQAIALATFLIIDVLALVFSSKISLHIYGSKDI
;
A
#
# COMPACT_ATOMS: atom_id res chain seq x y z
N MET A 1 -10.22 6.28 35.66
CA MET A 1 -9.11 5.30 35.58
C MET A 1 -8.79 4.81 34.16
N ASN A 2 -9.48 5.25 33.09
CA ASN A 2 -9.20 4.81 31.70
C ASN A 2 -8.33 5.76 30.87
N THR A 3 -8.10 7.01 31.30
CA THR A 3 -7.38 8.01 30.50
C THR A 3 -5.87 7.83 30.50
N THR A 4 -5.30 7.36 31.63
CA THR A 4 -3.86 7.11 31.77
C THR A 4 -3.41 5.87 31.00
N ALA A 5 -4.16 4.76 31.09
CA ALA A 5 -3.87 3.54 30.34
C ALA A 5 -3.96 3.74 28.80
N ASN A 6 -4.90 4.57 28.34
CA ASN A 6 -5.01 4.92 26.92
C ASN A 6 -3.90 5.87 26.46
N ALA A 7 -3.43 6.77 27.33
CA ALA A 7 -2.29 7.64 27.04
C ALA A 7 -0.98 6.84 26.94
N ASP A 8 -0.81 5.83 27.81
CA ASP A 8 0.34 4.92 27.77
C ASP A 8 0.31 4.04 26.51
N ALA A 9 -0.87 3.54 26.12
CA ALA A 9 -1.08 2.79 24.88
C ALA A 9 -0.77 3.63 23.63
N MET A 10 -1.26 4.88 23.58
CA MET A 10 -0.99 5.80 22.48
C MET A 10 0.51 6.13 22.37
N THR A 11 1.16 6.37 23.51
CA THR A 11 2.60 6.63 23.56
C THR A 11 3.41 5.43 23.05
N ALA A 12 2.96 4.21 23.37
CA ALA A 12 3.58 2.98 22.88
C ALA A 12 3.44 2.81 21.36
N ILE A 13 2.27 3.13 20.79
CA ILE A 13 2.01 3.13 19.34
C ILE A 13 2.89 4.17 18.64
N LEU A 14 2.97 5.40 19.15
CA LEU A 14 3.79 6.46 18.59
C LEU A 14 5.29 6.12 18.62
N ARG A 15 5.76 5.45 19.68
CA ARG A 15 7.13 4.93 19.74
C ARG A 15 7.38 3.89 18.65
N GLN A 16 6.44 2.98 18.41
CA GLN A 16 6.55 2.01 17.32
C GLN A 16 6.62 2.70 15.95
N ILE A 17 5.74 3.67 15.69
CA ILE A 17 5.74 4.47 14.46
C ILE A 17 7.10 5.17 14.27
N SER A 18 7.63 5.80 15.33
CA SER A 18 8.94 6.48 15.28
C SER A 18 10.09 5.51 15.01
N LEU A 19 9.99 4.30 15.53
CA LEU A 19 10.99 3.25 15.37
C LEU A 19 10.97 2.69 13.95
N ASP A 20 9.78 2.47 13.38
CA ASP A 20 9.61 2.06 11.99
C ASP A 20 10.06 3.16 11.01
N TRP A 21 9.78 4.43 11.31
CA TRP A 21 10.31 5.57 10.56
C TRP A 21 11.85 5.61 10.56
N ASN A 22 12.47 5.40 11.72
CA ASN A 22 13.93 5.35 11.83
C ASN A 22 14.53 4.17 11.04
N ARG A 23 13.84 3.03 11.00
CA ARG A 23 14.25 1.88 10.16
C ARG A 23 14.17 2.22 8.67
N THR A 24 13.13 2.93 8.23
CA THR A 24 13.02 3.40 6.84
C THR A 24 14.15 4.35 6.46
N ILE A 25 14.51 5.29 7.35
CA ILE A 25 15.63 6.23 7.13
C ILE A 25 16.99 5.51 7.16
N SER A 26 17.13 4.43 7.94
CA SER A 26 18.39 3.70 8.09
C SER A 26 18.88 3.03 6.80
N TYR A 27 18.02 2.82 5.80
CA TYR A 27 18.43 2.37 4.45
C TYR A 27 19.16 3.45 3.64
N GLY A 28 19.19 4.69 4.15
CA GLY A 28 19.80 5.84 3.51
C GLY A 28 18.74 6.83 3.07
N ARG A 29 18.94 8.11 3.39
CA ARG A 29 18.03 9.20 2.99
C ARG A 29 17.89 9.32 1.47
N SER A 30 18.89 8.87 0.73
CA SER A 30 18.87 8.75 -0.73
C SER A 30 17.85 7.72 -1.23
N TYR A 31 17.63 6.62 -0.51
CA TYR A 31 16.67 5.59 -0.89
C TYR A 31 15.23 6.13 -0.81
N ILE A 32 14.93 6.91 0.22
CA ILE A 32 13.65 7.61 0.36
C ILE A 32 13.46 8.64 -0.77
N ALA A 33 14.51 9.39 -1.12
CA ALA A 33 14.44 10.36 -2.21
C ALA A 33 14.17 9.70 -3.57
N ILE A 34 14.74 8.51 -3.81
CA ILE A 34 14.47 7.72 -5.03
C ILE A 34 13.00 7.28 -5.07
N PHE A 35 12.42 6.84 -3.95
CA PHE A 35 11.00 6.50 -3.89
C PHE A 35 10.09 7.67 -4.27
N PHE A 36 10.32 8.84 -3.67
CA PHE A 36 9.52 10.04 -3.94
C PHE A 36 9.76 10.67 -5.32
N ALA A 37 10.88 10.35 -5.96
CA ALA A 37 11.18 10.82 -7.32
C ALA A 37 10.71 9.83 -8.39
N TYR A 38 10.51 8.57 -8.04
CA TYR A 38 10.17 7.51 -8.98
C TYR A 38 8.77 7.72 -9.58
N VAL A 39 7.73 7.90 -8.76
CA VAL A 39 6.36 8.05 -9.25
C VAL A 39 6.18 9.34 -10.05
N PRO A 40 6.64 10.52 -9.60
CA PRO A 40 6.55 11.75 -10.39
C PRO A 40 7.41 11.69 -11.66
N GLY A 41 8.61 11.12 -11.58
CA GLY A 41 9.51 11.00 -12.72
C GLY A 41 8.93 10.11 -13.83
N PHE A 42 8.39 8.95 -13.46
CA PHE A 42 7.80 8.02 -14.41
C PHE A 42 6.51 8.57 -15.04
N THR A 43 5.65 9.19 -14.24
CA THR A 43 4.40 9.81 -14.74
C THR A 43 4.66 10.99 -15.66
N CYS A 44 5.61 11.87 -15.33
CA CYS A 44 6.02 12.96 -16.22
C CYS A 44 6.63 12.45 -17.54
N LEU A 45 7.39 11.36 -17.50
CA LEU A 45 7.96 10.75 -18.70
C LEU A 45 6.86 10.17 -19.61
N MET A 46 5.89 9.46 -19.03
CA MET A 46 4.74 8.95 -19.78
C MET A 46 3.90 10.08 -20.38
N ALA A 47 3.70 11.16 -19.63
CA ALA A 47 3.02 12.37 -20.09
C ALA A 47 3.74 13.00 -21.29
N ALA A 48 5.08 13.09 -21.24
CA ALA A 48 5.90 13.63 -22.32
C ALA A 48 5.90 12.76 -23.60
N THR A 49 5.66 11.45 -23.46
CA THR A 49 5.58 10.52 -24.62
C THR A 49 4.22 10.49 -25.33
N GLY A 50 3.26 11.35 -24.93
CA GLY A 50 1.95 11.44 -25.59
C GLY A 50 0.95 10.37 -25.16
N SER A 51 1.09 9.83 -23.95
CA SER A 51 0.10 8.92 -23.34
C SER A 51 -1.23 9.63 -23.07
N THR A 52 -2.29 8.91 -22.68
CA THR A 52 -3.54 9.53 -22.19
C THR A 52 -3.48 9.75 -20.68
N LEU A 53 -4.26 10.70 -20.15
CA LEU A 53 -4.33 10.98 -18.71
C LEU A 53 -4.73 9.73 -17.91
N ASP A 54 -5.69 8.94 -18.40
CA ASP A 54 -6.13 7.69 -17.76
C ASP A 54 -5.00 6.66 -17.66
N SER A 55 -4.18 6.55 -18.71
CA SER A 55 -3.02 5.65 -18.71
C SER A 55 -1.94 6.12 -17.75
N VAL A 56 -1.71 7.43 -17.65
CA VAL A 56 -0.73 8.01 -16.71
C VAL A 56 -1.19 7.82 -15.27
N ALA A 57 -2.49 8.03 -14.99
CA ALA A 57 -3.06 7.84 -13.67
C ALA A 57 -2.98 6.36 -13.22
N GLY A 58 -3.34 5.42 -14.10
CA GLY A 58 -3.21 3.99 -13.81
C GLY A 58 -1.75 3.57 -13.54
N ALA A 59 -0.81 4.12 -14.31
CA ALA A 59 0.61 3.91 -14.10
C ALA A 59 1.13 4.51 -12.79
N ALA A 60 0.65 5.71 -12.41
CA ALA A 60 0.99 6.35 -11.14
C ALA A 60 0.55 5.49 -9.94
N ILE A 61 -0.70 5.01 -9.97
CA ILE A 61 -1.26 4.14 -8.93
C ILE A 61 -0.47 2.83 -8.84
N GLY A 62 -0.19 2.18 -9.97
CA GLY A 62 0.60 0.95 -10.01
C GLY A 62 2.05 1.14 -9.54
N GLY A 63 2.68 2.26 -9.92
CA GLY A 63 4.00 2.67 -9.49
C GLY A 63 4.06 2.85 -7.97
N ALA A 64 3.13 3.61 -7.40
CA ALA A 64 2.99 3.77 -5.95
C ALA A 64 2.76 2.41 -5.26
N ALA A 65 1.86 1.56 -5.77
CA ALA A 65 1.62 0.23 -5.22
C ALA A 65 2.88 -0.63 -5.15
N SER A 66 3.68 -0.66 -6.21
CA SER A 66 4.93 -1.42 -6.24
C SER A 66 6.00 -0.85 -5.30
N GLY A 67 6.13 0.48 -5.22
CA GLY A 67 7.10 1.14 -4.38
C GLY A 67 6.81 0.96 -2.89
N PHE A 68 5.55 1.17 -2.49
CA PHE A 68 5.13 1.02 -1.10
C PHE A 68 5.10 -0.45 -0.64
N LEU A 69 4.82 -1.40 -1.54
CA LEU A 69 5.00 -2.82 -1.26
C LEU A 69 6.47 -3.16 -0.96
N MET A 70 7.41 -2.59 -1.73
CA MET A 70 8.84 -2.78 -1.49
C MET A 70 9.26 -2.18 -0.14
N LEU A 71 8.74 -1.01 0.22
CA LEU A 71 8.95 -0.40 1.54
C LEU A 71 8.47 -1.32 2.68
N ASN A 72 7.28 -1.90 2.54
CA ASN A 72 6.71 -2.84 3.52
C ASN A 72 7.61 -4.09 3.71
N ILE A 73 8.01 -4.73 2.61
CA ILE A 73 8.89 -5.92 2.63
C ILE A 73 10.26 -5.58 3.24
N THR A 74 10.79 -4.40 2.93
CA THR A 74 12.09 -3.93 3.41
C THR A 74 12.08 -3.70 4.93
N LEU A 75 10.99 -3.12 5.45
CA LEU A 75 10.79 -2.89 6.87
C LEU A 75 10.79 -4.22 7.67
N PHE A 76 10.11 -5.24 7.16
CA PHE A 76 10.13 -6.59 7.74
C PHE A 76 11.47 -7.30 7.58
N SER A 77 12.15 -7.07 6.47
CA SER A 77 13.48 -7.62 6.24
C SER A 77 14.47 -7.10 7.27
N TYR A 78 14.41 -5.82 7.64
CA TYR A 78 15.27 -5.25 8.68
C TYR A 78 15.02 -5.84 10.08
N GLU A 79 13.76 -6.14 10.42
CA GLU A 79 13.44 -6.82 11.68
C GLU A 79 13.97 -8.25 11.75
N GLN A 80 14.04 -8.93 10.61
CA GLN A 80 14.47 -10.33 10.53
C GLN A 80 15.93 -10.49 10.10
N MET A 81 16.60 -9.41 9.68
CA MET A 81 18.01 -9.39 9.31
C MET A 81 18.85 -9.83 10.51
N ASN A 82 19.75 -10.78 10.27
CA ASN A 82 20.69 -11.30 11.27
C ASN A 82 20.02 -11.81 12.56
N ASN A 83 18.80 -12.35 12.44
CA ASN A 83 18.01 -12.92 13.52
C ASN A 83 17.61 -11.91 14.63
N HIS A 84 17.65 -10.59 14.38
CA HIS A 84 17.33 -9.54 15.36
C HIS A 84 15.86 -9.49 15.82
N HIS A 85 15.00 -10.42 15.41
CA HIS A 85 13.61 -10.49 15.86
C HIS A 85 13.46 -10.54 17.39
N TRP A 86 14.45 -11.06 18.11
CA TRP A 86 14.51 -11.05 19.58
C TRP A 86 14.62 -9.64 20.17
N MET A 87 15.18 -8.66 19.42
CA MET A 87 15.30 -7.27 19.85
C MET A 87 13.93 -6.59 19.99
N ASN A 88 12.92 -7.00 19.22
CA ASN A 88 11.54 -6.50 19.40
C ASN A 88 10.94 -6.92 20.76
N GLY A 89 11.49 -7.95 21.41
CA GLY A 89 11.13 -8.34 22.78
C GLY A 89 11.77 -7.50 23.89
N ILE A 90 12.81 -6.72 23.57
CA ILE A 90 13.50 -5.82 24.51
C ILE A 90 12.87 -4.43 24.50
N VAL A 91 12.21 -4.06 23.39
CA VAL A 91 11.51 -2.77 23.29
C VAL A 91 10.31 -2.80 24.25
N PRO A 92 10.18 -1.82 25.17
CA PRO A 92 9.11 -1.79 26.18
C PRO A 92 7.77 -1.35 25.57
N ILE A 93 7.29 -2.10 24.58
CA ILE A 93 6.02 -1.92 23.87
C ILE A 93 5.36 -3.29 23.81
N ASN A 94 4.13 -3.38 24.32
CA ASN A 94 3.35 -4.62 24.26
C ASN A 94 3.08 -5.01 22.79
N ARG A 95 3.22 -6.30 22.43
CA ARG A 95 3.14 -6.82 21.05
C ARG A 95 1.89 -6.37 20.29
N ASN A 96 0.75 -6.29 20.97
CA ASN A 96 -0.50 -5.81 20.34
C ASN A 96 -0.36 -4.36 19.84
N HIS A 97 0.35 -3.52 20.57
CA HIS A 97 0.63 -2.13 20.20
C HIS A 97 1.74 -2.02 19.15
N GLN A 98 2.65 -3.00 19.07
CA GLN A 98 3.65 -3.06 18.00
C GLN A 98 2.98 -3.33 16.64
N ILE A 99 2.07 -4.31 16.57
CA ILE A 99 1.34 -4.62 15.34
C ILE A 99 0.43 -3.45 14.95
N LEU A 100 -0.32 -2.91 15.91
CA LEU A 100 -1.20 -1.77 15.65
C LEU A 100 -0.43 -0.52 15.20
N GLY A 101 0.75 -0.28 15.80
CA GLY A 101 1.66 0.79 15.39
C GLY A 101 2.19 0.61 13.97
N ARG A 102 2.43 -0.62 13.53
CA ARG A 102 2.85 -0.90 12.15
C ARG A 102 1.72 -0.67 11.14
N PHE A 103 0.49 -1.10 11.43
CA PHE A 103 -0.66 -0.76 10.57
C PHE A 103 -0.87 0.76 10.50
N ALA A 104 -0.75 1.48 11.62
CA ALA A 104 -0.86 2.93 11.65
C ALA A 104 0.26 3.63 10.85
N PHE A 105 1.50 3.13 10.94
CA PHE A 105 2.62 3.62 10.14
C PHE A 105 2.38 3.42 8.64
N LEU A 106 1.90 2.24 8.24
CA LEU A 106 1.61 1.94 6.84
C LEU A 106 0.47 2.80 6.29
N ILE A 107 -0.59 3.04 7.07
CA ILE A 107 -1.65 3.98 6.66
C ILE A 107 -1.09 5.40 6.47
N ALA A 108 -0.18 5.86 7.33
CA ALA A 108 0.46 7.16 7.16
C ALA A 108 1.31 7.20 5.88
N CYS A 109 2.03 6.13 5.57
CA CYS A 109 2.74 5.97 4.30
C CYS A 109 1.78 5.98 3.10
N ASP A 110 0.65 5.29 3.17
CA ASP A 110 -0.35 5.23 2.10
C ASP A 110 -0.97 6.61 1.83
N LEU A 111 -1.23 7.42 2.87
CA LEU A 111 -1.69 8.80 2.72
C LEU A 111 -0.65 9.68 2.01
N VAL A 112 0.63 9.51 2.36
CA VAL A 112 1.73 10.21 1.70
C VAL A 112 1.86 9.78 0.23
N ALA A 113 1.68 8.50 -0.07
CA ALA A 113 1.62 7.97 -1.43
C ALA A 113 0.47 8.57 -2.25
N GLY A 114 -0.72 8.69 -1.66
CA GLY A 114 -1.87 9.31 -2.30
C GLY A 114 -1.61 10.77 -2.68
N LEU A 115 -0.94 11.52 -1.79
CA LEU A 115 -0.52 12.90 -2.07
C LEU A 115 0.54 12.96 -3.19
N GLU A 116 1.49 12.03 -3.20
CA GLU A 116 2.50 11.92 -4.25
C GLU A 116 1.87 11.64 -5.62
N VAL A 117 0.89 10.73 -5.70
CA VAL A 117 0.15 10.44 -6.93
C VAL A 117 -0.66 11.65 -7.39
N ALA A 118 -1.34 12.35 -6.48
CA ALA A 118 -2.07 13.58 -6.83
C ALA A 118 -1.15 14.65 -7.41
N ALA A 119 0.01 14.88 -6.78
CA ALA A 119 1.01 15.83 -7.26
C ALA A 119 1.59 15.40 -8.61
N SER A 120 1.83 14.11 -8.80
CA SER A 120 2.36 13.53 -10.04
C SER A 120 1.39 13.71 -11.22
N ILE A 121 0.10 13.46 -11.00
CA ILE A 121 -0.95 13.64 -12.01
C ILE A 121 -1.14 15.13 -12.34
N ALA A 122 -1.09 16.01 -11.32
CA ALA A 122 -1.13 17.45 -11.55
C ALA A 122 0.06 17.93 -12.42
N CYS A 123 1.27 17.47 -12.12
CA CYS A 123 2.46 17.76 -12.94
C CYS A 123 2.31 17.20 -14.37
N ALA A 124 1.86 15.96 -14.53
CA ALA A 124 1.59 15.37 -15.84
C ALA A 124 0.57 16.19 -16.65
N GLY A 125 -0.52 16.64 -16.03
CA GLY A 125 -1.54 17.49 -16.66
C GLY A 125 -0.97 18.81 -17.20
N THR A 126 -0.04 19.44 -16.46
CA THR A 126 0.64 20.66 -16.94
C THR A 126 1.49 20.41 -18.18
N ILE A 127 2.13 19.25 -18.30
CA ILE A 127 2.95 18.85 -19.46
C ILE A 127 2.06 18.55 -20.67
N MET A 128 0.89 17.95 -20.43
CA MET A 128 -0.05 17.53 -21.49
C MET A 128 -0.98 18.67 -21.94
N HIS A 129 -0.88 19.86 -21.31
CA HIS A 129 -1.78 21.00 -21.52
C HIS A 129 -3.27 20.69 -21.26
N GLU A 130 -3.57 19.66 -20.47
CA GLU A 130 -4.92 19.30 -20.05
C GLU A 130 -5.09 19.67 -18.56
N PRO A 131 -5.94 20.66 -18.23
CA PRO A 131 -6.14 21.05 -16.85
C PRO A 131 -6.89 19.97 -16.09
N VAL A 132 -6.18 19.26 -15.20
CA VAL A 132 -6.77 18.28 -14.28
C VAL A 132 -7.62 19.02 -13.26
N LYS A 133 -8.89 18.63 -13.11
CA LYS A 133 -9.74 19.19 -12.06
C LYS A 133 -9.29 18.68 -10.69
N VAL A 134 -9.43 19.54 -9.68
CA VAL A 134 -9.10 19.20 -8.29
C VAL A 134 -9.92 17.98 -7.80
N THR A 135 -11.16 17.83 -8.27
CA THR A 135 -12.00 16.67 -7.99
C THR A 135 -11.35 15.37 -8.43
N ASP A 136 -10.83 15.34 -9.65
CA ASP A 136 -10.30 14.14 -10.28
C ASP A 136 -8.97 13.75 -9.61
N ALA A 137 -8.15 14.75 -9.24
CA ALA A 137 -6.92 14.52 -8.47
C ALA A 137 -7.20 13.94 -7.07
N ILE A 138 -8.24 14.41 -6.38
CA ILE A 138 -8.68 13.86 -5.09
C ILE A 138 -9.17 12.42 -5.26
N ASP A 139 -9.91 12.15 -6.34
CA ASP A 139 -10.41 10.80 -6.64
C ASP A 139 -9.25 9.82 -6.91
N PHE A 140 -8.24 10.22 -7.69
CA PHE A 140 -7.04 9.40 -7.90
C PHE A 140 -6.24 9.19 -6.61
N ALA A 141 -6.12 10.22 -5.76
CA ALA A 141 -5.48 10.09 -4.45
C ALA A 141 -6.22 9.09 -3.57
N ALA A 142 -7.55 9.20 -3.48
CA ALA A 142 -8.39 8.29 -2.71
C ALA A 142 -8.28 6.85 -3.23
N MET A 143 -8.35 6.65 -4.54
CA MET A 143 -8.17 5.33 -5.16
C MET A 143 -6.79 4.73 -4.87
N THR A 144 -5.75 5.56 -4.87
CA THR A 144 -4.38 5.12 -4.52
C THR A 144 -4.33 4.64 -3.07
N VAL A 145 -4.82 5.44 -2.13
CA VAL A 145 -4.83 5.11 -0.69
C VAL A 145 -5.60 3.81 -0.46
N LEU A 146 -6.81 3.68 -1.02
CA LEU A 146 -7.64 2.49 -0.85
C LEU A 146 -6.94 1.23 -1.39
N THR A 147 -6.36 1.34 -2.59
CA THR A 147 -5.62 0.22 -3.20
C THR A 147 -4.42 -0.20 -2.36
N LEU A 148 -3.66 0.76 -1.84
CA LEU A 148 -2.51 0.51 -0.98
C LEU A 148 -2.89 -0.09 0.36
N VAL A 149 -3.94 0.42 0.99
CA VAL A 149 -4.47 -0.11 2.25
C VAL A 149 -4.89 -1.56 2.10
N LEU A 150 -5.62 -1.88 1.02
CA LEU A 150 -6.02 -3.25 0.71
C LEU A 150 -4.81 -4.16 0.50
N LEU A 151 -3.82 -3.70 -0.30
CA LEU A 151 -2.59 -4.44 -0.55
C LEU A 151 -1.83 -4.70 0.75
N ASN A 152 -1.67 -3.68 1.58
CA ASN A 152 -1.05 -3.77 2.90
C ASN A 152 -1.81 -4.73 3.82
N ALA A 153 -3.15 -4.74 3.80
CA ALA A 153 -3.96 -5.65 4.57
C ALA A 153 -3.76 -7.12 4.14
N ILE A 154 -3.58 -7.39 2.85
CA ILE A 154 -3.32 -8.75 2.34
C ILE A 154 -1.88 -9.19 2.65
N VAL A 155 -0.91 -8.30 2.47
CA VAL A 155 0.52 -8.63 2.54
C VAL A 155 1.01 -8.79 3.97
N GLN A 156 0.51 -8.00 4.92
CA GLN A 156 0.98 -8.02 6.31
C GLN A 156 0.86 -9.39 7.00
N PRO A 157 -0.28 -10.11 6.96
CA PRO A 157 -0.40 -11.44 7.54
C PRO A 157 0.58 -12.44 6.95
N PHE A 158 0.87 -12.33 5.64
CA PHE A 158 1.85 -13.18 4.97
C PHE A 158 3.27 -12.92 5.44
N LEU A 159 3.65 -11.64 5.62
CA LEU A 159 4.95 -11.25 6.15
C LEU A 159 5.13 -11.63 7.64
N TYR A 160 4.04 -11.65 8.41
CA TYR A 160 4.07 -12.17 9.77
C TYR A 160 4.16 -13.70 9.83
N ARG A 161 3.59 -14.42 8.85
CA ARG A 161 3.62 -15.89 8.80
C ARG A 161 4.95 -16.43 8.29
N PHE A 162 5.41 -15.97 7.14
CA PHE A 162 6.58 -16.48 6.42
C PHE A 162 7.79 -15.55 6.56
N SER A 163 9.01 -16.07 6.36
CA SER A 163 10.19 -15.21 6.24
C SER A 163 10.07 -14.31 5.00
N PRO A 164 10.73 -13.13 4.95
CA PRO A 164 10.44 -12.10 3.95
C PRO A 164 10.77 -12.61 2.54
N TYR A 165 11.84 -13.40 2.41
CA TYR A 165 12.19 -14.07 1.15
C TYR A 165 11.13 -15.07 0.66
N ARG A 166 10.55 -15.88 1.56
CA ARG A 166 9.50 -16.85 1.19
C ARG A 166 8.18 -16.16 0.92
N ALA A 167 7.85 -15.13 1.70
CA ALA A 167 6.68 -14.29 1.48
C ALA A 167 6.76 -13.57 0.12
N MET A 168 7.92 -13.00 -0.20
CA MET A 168 8.16 -12.31 -1.46
C MET A 168 8.06 -13.25 -2.66
N ALA A 169 8.62 -14.46 -2.58
CA ALA A 169 8.44 -15.48 -3.61
C ALA A 169 6.96 -15.87 -3.77
N ALA A 170 6.23 -16.06 -2.66
CA ALA A 170 4.81 -16.39 -2.71
C ALA A 170 3.94 -15.26 -3.30
N ILE A 171 4.25 -14.01 -2.98
CA ILE A 171 3.56 -12.82 -3.52
C ILE A 171 3.84 -12.67 -5.02
N ILE A 172 5.09 -12.82 -5.45
CA ILE A 172 5.45 -12.72 -6.87
C ILE A 172 4.77 -13.83 -7.67
N LEU A 173 4.78 -15.07 -7.14
CA LEU A 173 4.12 -16.20 -7.79
C LEU A 173 2.61 -16.04 -7.84
N SER A 174 1.98 -15.55 -6.76
CA SER A 174 0.53 -15.35 -6.75
C SER A 174 0.10 -14.26 -7.73
N ILE A 175 0.82 -13.13 -7.77
CA ILE A 175 0.60 -12.07 -8.76
C ILE A 175 0.80 -12.62 -10.18
N GLY A 176 1.89 -13.37 -10.42
CA GLY A 176 2.17 -13.96 -11.73
C GLY A 176 1.08 -14.92 -12.20
N VAL A 177 0.53 -15.75 -11.30
CA VAL A 177 -0.60 -16.63 -11.60
C VAL A 177 -1.85 -15.82 -11.91
N ILE A 178 -2.19 -14.82 -11.10
CA ILE A 178 -3.38 -13.98 -11.31
C ILE A 178 -3.30 -13.25 -12.66
N VAL A 179 -2.18 -12.58 -12.93
CA VAL A 179 -1.96 -11.85 -14.19
C VAL A 179 -1.97 -12.81 -15.37
N GLY A 180 -1.29 -13.96 -15.25
CA GLY A 180 -1.28 -15.00 -16.28
C GLY A 180 -2.67 -15.56 -16.58
N THR A 181 -3.48 -15.80 -15.55
CA THR A 181 -4.88 -16.24 -15.70
C THR A 181 -5.72 -15.15 -16.37
N VAL A 182 -5.59 -13.88 -15.97
CA VAL A 182 -6.36 -12.78 -16.57
C VAL A 182 -6.01 -12.60 -18.05
N ILE A 183 -4.71 -12.62 -18.41
CA ILE A 183 -4.27 -12.53 -19.80
C ILE A 183 -4.75 -13.75 -20.61
N GLY A 184 -4.64 -14.94 -20.03
CA GLY A 184 -5.14 -16.18 -20.63
C GLY A 184 -6.65 -16.13 -20.87
N LEU A 185 -7.42 -15.64 -19.89
CA LEU A 185 -8.87 -15.51 -19.97
C LEU A 185 -9.29 -14.45 -21.00
N ARG A 186 -8.59 -13.31 -21.05
CA ARG A 186 -8.80 -12.29 -22.11
C ARG A 186 -8.56 -12.86 -23.51
N LYS A 187 -7.52 -13.67 -23.68
CA LYS A 187 -7.24 -14.31 -24.99
C LYS A 187 -8.25 -15.41 -25.33
N ALA A 188 -8.79 -16.11 -24.34
CA ALA A 188 -9.71 -17.22 -24.54
C ALA A 188 -11.17 -16.76 -24.76
N LEU A 189 -11.57 -15.62 -24.18
CA LEU A 189 -12.96 -15.14 -24.18
C LEU A 189 -13.03 -13.65 -24.56
N PRO A 190 -13.36 -13.31 -25.83
CA PRO A 190 -13.58 -11.92 -26.23
C PRO A 190 -14.80 -11.27 -25.57
N GLU A 191 -15.74 -12.06 -25.02
CA GLU A 191 -16.88 -11.56 -24.23
C GLU A 191 -16.46 -11.08 -22.83
N PHE A 192 -15.33 -11.57 -22.30
CA PHE A 192 -14.81 -11.14 -21.01
C PHE A 192 -14.37 -9.67 -21.06
N GLU A 193 -13.81 -9.23 -22.19
CA GLU A 193 -13.41 -7.82 -22.38
C GLU A 193 -14.62 -6.89 -22.31
N LYS A 194 -15.72 -7.23 -22.99
CA LYS A 194 -16.98 -6.48 -22.90
C LYS A 194 -17.57 -6.46 -21.50
N THR A 195 -17.47 -7.57 -20.76
CA THR A 195 -17.96 -7.65 -19.39
C THR A 195 -17.12 -6.79 -18.44
N VAL A 196 -15.79 -6.75 -18.64
CA VAL A 196 -14.87 -5.90 -17.88
C VAL A 196 -15.09 -4.43 -18.21
N GLU A 197 -15.31 -4.09 -19.49
CA GLU A 197 -15.65 -2.73 -19.91
C GLU A 197 -16.98 -2.27 -19.32
N GLN A 198 -18.02 -3.11 -19.36
CA GLN A 198 -19.31 -2.83 -18.74
C GLN A 198 -19.20 -2.66 -17.22
N LEU A 199 -18.37 -3.47 -16.57
CA LEU A 199 -18.11 -3.32 -15.14
C LEU A 199 -17.36 -2.02 -14.83
N ALA A 200 -16.36 -1.67 -15.64
CA ALA A 200 -15.61 -0.42 -15.50
C ALA A 200 -16.51 0.81 -15.74
N GLU A 201 -17.40 0.75 -16.73
CA GLU A 201 -18.36 1.80 -17.02
C GLU A 201 -19.42 1.94 -15.92
N ALA A 202 -19.89 0.83 -15.35
CA ALA A 202 -20.79 0.84 -14.20
C ALA A 202 -20.14 1.43 -12.94
N ILE A 203 -18.86 1.12 -12.71
CA ILE A 203 -18.06 1.69 -11.62
C ILE A 203 -17.86 3.20 -11.82
N SER A 204 -17.52 3.62 -13.04
CA SER A 204 -17.35 5.03 -13.41
C SER A 204 -18.63 5.84 -13.23
N ARG A 205 -19.79 5.29 -13.63
CA ARG A 205 -21.10 5.94 -13.47
C ARG A 205 -21.49 6.17 -12.00
N HIS A 206 -21.02 5.34 -11.08
CA HIS A 206 -21.31 5.43 -9.65
C HIS A 206 -20.05 5.57 -8.79
N GLN A 207 -19.12 6.43 -9.21
CA GLN A 207 -17.80 6.59 -8.60
C GLN A 207 -17.85 6.81 -7.07
N ALA A 208 -18.79 7.61 -6.56
CA ALA A 208 -18.95 7.83 -5.12
C ALA A 208 -19.39 6.55 -4.36
N ILE A 209 -20.26 5.74 -4.96
CA ILE A 209 -20.72 4.48 -4.36
C ILE A 209 -19.60 3.44 -4.43
N ALA A 210 -18.82 3.43 -5.52
CA ALA A 210 -17.65 2.57 -5.67
C ALA A 210 -16.60 2.89 -4.60
N LEU A 211 -16.23 4.17 -4.42
CA LEU A 211 -15.30 4.60 -3.37
C LEU A 211 -15.78 4.22 -1.97
N ALA A 212 -17.06 4.45 -1.66
CA ALA A 212 -17.64 4.05 -0.38
C ALA A 212 -17.60 2.52 -0.17
N THR A 213 -17.86 1.74 -1.23
CA THR A 213 -17.78 0.27 -1.18
C THR A 213 -16.35 -0.20 -0.95
N PHE A 214 -15.37 0.38 -1.66
CA PHE A 214 -13.95 0.09 -1.45
C PHE A 214 -13.51 0.42 -0.03
N LEU A 215 -13.92 1.57 0.51
CA LEU A 215 -13.61 1.95 1.89
C LEU A 215 -14.18 0.95 2.91
N ILE A 216 -15.40 0.44 2.71
CA ILE A 216 -15.98 -0.60 3.58
C ILE A 216 -15.15 -1.88 3.49
N ILE A 217 -14.79 -2.31 2.27
CA ILE A 217 -13.95 -3.49 2.05
C ILE A 217 -12.60 -3.34 2.74
N ASP A 218 -11.97 -2.17 2.64
CA ASP A 218 -10.67 -1.89 3.24
C ASP A 218 -10.72 -1.90 4.76
N VAL A 219 -11.73 -1.28 5.37
CA VAL A 219 -11.92 -1.32 6.82
C VAL A 219 -12.11 -2.76 7.29
N LEU A 220 -12.92 -3.55 6.59
CA LEU A 220 -13.09 -4.97 6.91
C LEU A 220 -11.77 -5.74 6.75
N ALA A 221 -11.07 -5.54 5.64
CA ALA A 221 -9.79 -6.19 5.34
C ALA A 221 -8.74 -5.85 6.41
N LEU A 222 -8.65 -4.60 6.85
CA LEU A 222 -7.75 -4.17 7.93
C LEU A 222 -8.10 -4.82 9.27
N VAL A 223 -9.38 -4.90 9.62
CA VAL A 223 -9.83 -5.53 10.88
C VAL A 223 -9.52 -7.03 10.87
N PHE A 224 -9.82 -7.73 9.78
CA PHE A 224 -9.50 -9.15 9.64
C PHE A 224 -8.00 -9.39 9.60
N SER A 225 -7.26 -8.60 8.82
CA SER A 225 -5.81 -8.67 8.70
C SER A 225 -5.10 -8.43 10.03
N SER A 226 -5.53 -7.43 10.80
CA SER A 226 -5.01 -7.13 12.13
C SER A 226 -5.26 -8.30 13.09
N LYS A 227 -6.46 -8.89 13.07
CA LYS A 227 -6.79 -10.06 13.91
C LYS A 227 -5.96 -11.29 13.55
N ILE A 228 -5.79 -11.58 12.26
CA ILE A 228 -5.00 -12.73 11.78
C ILE A 228 -3.52 -12.51 12.12
N SER A 229 -2.99 -11.31 11.89
CA SER A 229 -1.61 -10.95 12.23
C SER A 229 -1.34 -11.07 13.73
N LEU A 230 -2.26 -10.59 14.58
CA LEU A 230 -2.19 -10.76 16.04
C LEU A 230 -2.19 -12.24 16.45
N HIS A 231 -3.04 -13.05 15.84
CA HIS A 231 -3.10 -14.48 16.12
C HIS A 231 -1.79 -15.20 15.75
N ILE A 232 -1.25 -14.94 14.56
CA ILE A 232 -0.01 -15.57 14.07
C ILE A 232 1.22 -15.10 14.86
N TYR A 233 1.28 -13.81 15.20
CA TYR A 233 2.40 -13.26 15.97
C TYR A 233 2.36 -13.68 17.44
N GLY A 234 1.15 -13.87 17.99
CA GLY A 234 0.96 -14.45 19.32
C GLY A 234 1.28 -15.95 19.37
N SER A 235 1.03 -16.70 18.30
CA SER A 235 1.30 -18.15 18.26
C SER A 235 2.77 -18.54 18.05
N LYS A 236 3.66 -17.58 17.74
CA LYS A 236 5.10 -17.83 17.57
C LYS A 236 5.88 -17.89 18.90
N ASP A 237 5.18 -17.80 20.04
CA ASP A 237 5.74 -17.87 21.40
C ASP A 237 5.38 -19.21 22.11
N ILE A 238 5.50 -20.34 21.43
CA ILE A 238 5.62 -21.67 22.08
C ILE A 238 6.88 -22.37 21.59
#